data_AF-A0A6G2DEF5-F1
#
_entry.id   AF-A0A6G2DEF5-F1
#
_cell.length_a   1.000
_cell.length_b   1.000
_cell.length_c   1.000
_cell.angle_alpha   90.00
_cell.angle_beta   90.00
_cell.angle_gamma   90.00
#
_symmetry.space_group_name_H-M   'P 1'
#
loop_
_entity.id
_entity.type
_entity.pdbx_description
1 polymer ?
#
loop_
_entity_poly.entity_id
_entity_poly.type
_entity_poly.pdbx_seq_one_letter_code
_entity_poly.pdbx_strand_id
1 'polypeptide(L)'
;VYPPEMVHNSDSAIYFEGNGRREGLGAELYALGLLQSVDSVNSHILALNTLYKAEKDDLNRLHTYNPVERFDSDEALQSYMHGSYDVMYTLDAMEAKAILAQNNDVKKKWFRKIENYYVRDTR
;
A
#
# COMPACT_ATOMS: atom_id res chain seq x y z
N VAL A 1 2.26 -16.41 -1.94
CA VAL A 1 2.61 -17.71 -1.36
C VAL A 1 3.95 -17.73 -0.63
N TYR A 2 4.97 -16.99 -1.04
CA TYR A 2 6.15 -16.78 -0.18
C TYR A 2 6.06 -15.50 0.67
N PRO A 3 5.67 -14.34 0.11
CA PRO A 3 5.72 -13.08 0.88
C PRO A 3 4.61 -12.90 1.93
N PRO A 4 3.31 -13.15 1.65
CA PRO A 4 2.26 -12.98 2.67
C PRO A 4 2.43 -13.93 3.86
N GLU A 5 2.86 -15.17 3.61
CA GLU A 5 3.06 -16.21 4.62
C GLU A 5 4.23 -15.89 5.56
N MET A 6 5.29 -15.26 5.04
CA MET A 6 6.39 -14.77 5.87
C MET A 6 5.94 -13.64 6.79
N VAL A 7 5.05 -12.75 6.33
CA VAL A 7 4.43 -11.74 7.19
C VAL A 7 3.57 -12.40 8.26
N HIS A 8 2.70 -13.35 7.91
CA HIS A 8 1.87 -14.06 8.89
C HIS A 8 2.68 -14.71 10.01
N ASN A 9 3.84 -15.28 9.67
CA ASN A 9 4.70 -15.97 10.64
C ASN A 9 5.53 -15.01 11.50
N SER A 10 5.76 -13.77 11.03
CA SER A 10 6.77 -12.87 11.62
C SER A 10 6.19 -11.55 12.12
N ASP A 11 4.93 -11.24 11.83
CA ASP A 11 4.35 -9.92 12.12
C ASP A 11 4.44 -9.55 13.60
N SER A 12 4.05 -10.46 14.49
CA SER A 12 3.87 -10.19 15.91
C SER A 12 5.20 -10.05 16.66
N ALA A 13 6.20 -10.86 16.30
CA ALA A 13 7.46 -10.96 17.01
C ALA A 13 8.60 -10.15 16.36
N ILE A 14 8.60 -10.01 15.04
CA ILE A 14 9.69 -9.36 14.30
C ILE A 14 9.25 -8.00 13.78
N TYR A 15 8.24 -7.94 12.90
CA TYR A 15 7.83 -6.66 12.30
C TYR A 15 7.25 -5.67 13.33
N PHE A 16 6.58 -6.18 14.38
CA PHE A 16 6.02 -5.37 15.47
C PHE A 16 6.86 -5.42 16.75
N GLU A 17 8.10 -5.90 16.66
CA GLU A 17 9.07 -5.89 17.77
C GLU A 17 8.53 -6.54 19.07
N GLY A 18 7.70 -7.58 18.93
CA GLY A 18 7.17 -8.35 20.06
C GLY A 18 5.86 -7.80 20.67
N ASN A 19 5.32 -6.71 20.16
CA ASN A 19 4.10 -6.10 20.70
C ASN A 19 2.81 -6.82 20.28
N GLY A 20 2.89 -7.77 19.35
CA GLY A 20 1.73 -8.47 18.80
C GLY A 20 0.88 -7.60 17.87
N ARG A 21 -0.18 -8.21 17.32
CA ARG A 21 -1.14 -7.53 16.46
C ARG A 21 -2.07 -6.63 17.27
N ARG A 22 -2.52 -5.53 16.68
CA ARG A 22 -3.56 -4.69 17.30
C ARG A 22 -4.87 -5.49 17.40
N GLU A 23 -5.51 -5.41 18.56
CA GLU A 23 -6.82 -6.04 18.78
C GLU A 23 -7.84 -5.55 17.75
N GLY A 24 -8.65 -6.49 17.23
CA GLY A 24 -9.62 -6.23 16.16
C GLY A 24 -9.02 -6.22 14.75
N LEU A 25 -7.69 -6.29 14.59
CA LEU A 25 -7.03 -6.40 13.28
C LEU A 25 -6.46 -7.81 13.07
N GLY A 26 -7.02 -8.53 12.09
CA GLY A 26 -6.59 -9.88 11.75
C GLY A 26 -5.24 -9.91 10.99
N ALA A 27 -4.61 -11.10 10.94
CA ALA A 27 -3.32 -11.30 10.28
C ALA A 27 -3.29 -10.87 8.80
N GLU A 28 -4.40 -11.07 8.09
CA GLU A 28 -4.50 -10.77 6.65
C GLU A 28 -4.39 -9.27 6.34
N LEU A 29 -4.80 -8.39 7.26
CA LEU A 29 -4.65 -6.96 7.07
C LEU A 29 -3.17 -6.60 6.90
N TYR A 30 -2.32 -7.20 7.73
CA TYR A 30 -0.89 -6.92 7.75
C TYR A 30 -0.17 -7.59 6.58
N ALA A 31 -0.54 -8.83 6.24
CA ALA A 31 0.02 -9.51 5.08
C ALA A 31 -0.41 -8.83 3.79
N LEU A 32 -1.70 -8.84 3.44
CA LEU A 32 -2.16 -8.42 2.11
C LEU A 32 -2.22 -6.90 1.93
N GLY A 33 -2.37 -6.14 3.02
CA GLY A 33 -2.65 -4.71 2.96
C GLY A 33 -1.49 -3.80 3.35
N LEU A 34 -0.41 -4.32 3.95
CA LEU A 34 0.64 -3.49 4.54
C LEU A 34 2.07 -3.96 4.22
N LEU A 35 2.43 -5.19 4.59
CA LEU A 35 3.84 -5.63 4.66
C LEU A 35 4.24 -6.62 3.57
N GLN A 36 3.29 -7.17 2.81
CA GLN A 36 3.60 -8.00 1.66
C GLN A 36 4.31 -7.19 0.57
N SER A 37 5.30 -7.83 -0.07
CA SER A 37 5.83 -7.33 -1.33
C SER A 37 4.77 -7.37 -2.43
N VAL A 38 4.81 -6.39 -3.34
CA VAL A 38 4.10 -6.47 -4.62
C VAL A 38 4.38 -7.81 -5.31
N ASP A 39 3.43 -8.28 -6.11
CA ASP A 39 3.54 -9.50 -6.91
C ASP A 39 4.37 -9.29 -8.19
N SER A 40 4.50 -8.05 -8.65
CA SER A 40 5.39 -7.62 -9.73
C SER A 40 5.76 -6.15 -9.60
N VAL A 41 6.83 -5.72 -10.25
CA VAL A 41 7.25 -4.30 -10.26
C VAL A 41 6.31 -3.37 -11.03
N ASN A 42 5.35 -3.92 -11.77
CA ASN A 42 4.34 -3.21 -12.55
C ASN A 42 2.97 -3.20 -11.86
N SER A 43 2.89 -3.72 -10.63
CA SER A 43 1.64 -3.79 -9.88
C SER A 43 1.06 -2.38 -9.65
N HIS A 44 -0.26 -2.24 -9.75
CA HIS A 44 -0.95 -0.95 -9.59
C HIS A 44 -1.39 -0.69 -8.14
N ILE A 45 -0.84 -1.43 -7.18
CA ILE A 45 -1.19 -1.31 -5.75
C ILE A 45 -0.19 -0.41 -5.02
N LEU A 46 -0.61 0.20 -3.91
CA LEU A 46 0.30 0.90 -3.02
C LEU A 46 0.96 -0.10 -2.06
N ALA A 47 2.15 -0.57 -2.41
CA ALA A 47 2.95 -1.46 -1.59
C ALA A 47 4.45 -1.28 -1.88
N LEU A 48 5.28 -1.88 -1.02
CA LEU A 48 6.72 -1.94 -1.23
C LEU A 48 7.06 -3.12 -2.15
N ASN A 49 7.98 -2.91 -3.09
CA ASN A 49 8.68 -4.04 -3.70
C ASN A 49 9.84 -4.40 -2.77
N THR A 50 9.85 -5.57 -2.15
CA THR A 50 10.95 -5.99 -1.27
C THR A 50 11.73 -7.19 -1.83
N LEU A 51 11.38 -7.66 -3.04
CA LEU A 51 11.88 -8.93 -3.57
C LEU A 51 12.45 -8.83 -4.98
N TYR A 52 11.75 -8.15 -5.88
CA TYR A 52 12.04 -8.26 -7.30
C TYR A 52 13.10 -7.25 -7.75
N LYS A 53 14.07 -7.74 -8.52
CA LYS A 53 14.89 -6.88 -9.38
C LYS A 53 14.25 -6.76 -10.75
N ALA A 54 14.33 -5.58 -11.35
CA ALA A 54 13.80 -5.30 -12.68
C ALA A 54 14.74 -4.40 -13.48
N GLU A 55 14.46 -4.27 -14.78
CA GLU A 55 15.11 -3.29 -15.63
C GLU A 55 14.85 -1.88 -15.11
N LYS A 56 15.92 -1.12 -14.91
CA LYS A 56 15.86 0.20 -14.27
C LYS A 56 15.00 1.19 -15.04
N ASP A 57 15.13 1.15 -16.37
CA ASP A 57 14.54 2.13 -17.29
C ASP A 57 13.26 1.63 -17.97
N ASP A 58 12.64 0.54 -17.48
CA ASP A 58 11.32 0.11 -17.96
C ASP A 58 10.27 1.17 -17.62
N LEU A 59 9.56 1.65 -18.65
CA LEU A 59 8.52 2.67 -18.54
C LEU A 59 7.23 2.15 -17.92
N ASN A 60 7.03 0.83 -17.86
CA ASN A 60 5.84 0.21 -17.26
C ASN A 60 6.00 -0.01 -15.74
N ARG A 61 7.20 0.23 -15.21
CA ARG A 61 7.54 -0.01 -13.81
C ARG A 61 6.90 1.03 -12.90
N LEU A 62 6.23 0.55 -11.86
CA LEU A 62 5.57 1.39 -10.83
C LEU A 62 6.27 1.33 -9.47
N HIS A 63 7.09 0.30 -9.21
CA HIS A 63 7.83 0.14 -7.95
C HIS A 63 9.34 0.23 -8.16
N THR A 64 10.12 0.39 -7.09
CA THR A 64 11.60 0.40 -7.18
C THR A 64 12.14 -0.80 -7.97
N TYR A 65 13.15 -0.58 -8.82
CA TYR A 65 13.76 -1.62 -9.65
C TYR A 65 14.70 -2.53 -8.86
N ASN A 66 15.29 -2.04 -7.76
CA ASN A 66 16.17 -2.81 -6.90
C ASN A 66 15.89 -2.43 -5.44
N PRO A 67 15.24 -3.31 -4.67
CA PRO A 67 14.81 -2.98 -3.32
C PRO A 67 15.96 -2.89 -2.32
N VAL A 68 17.00 -3.70 -2.49
CA VAL A 68 18.17 -3.71 -1.59
C VAL A 68 18.95 -2.40 -1.69
N GLU A 69 19.07 -1.85 -2.89
CA GLU A 69 19.71 -0.54 -3.09
C GLU A 69 18.81 0.63 -2.70
N ARG A 70 17.48 0.47 -2.77
CA ARG A 70 16.54 1.58 -2.53
C ARG A 70 16.19 1.77 -1.05
N PHE A 71 16.20 0.68 -0.28
CA PHE A 71 15.75 0.63 1.12
C PHE A 71 16.91 0.22 2.02
N ASP A 72 17.97 1.02 2.02
CA ASP A 72 19.19 0.81 2.79
C ASP A 72 19.15 1.45 4.20
N SER A 73 18.18 2.33 4.45
CA SER A 73 17.91 2.91 5.77
C SER A 73 16.44 3.26 5.97
N ASP A 74 16.07 3.53 7.22
CA ASP A 74 14.73 4.01 7.57
C ASP A 74 14.42 5.35 6.89
N GLU A 75 15.40 6.25 6.78
CA GLU A 75 15.27 7.52 6.07
C GLU A 75 15.05 7.31 4.56
N ALA A 76 15.75 6.34 3.96
CA ALA A 76 15.58 6.01 2.55
C ALA A 76 14.18 5.46 2.26
N LEU A 77 13.68 4.59 3.14
CA LEU A 77 12.31 4.08 3.09
C LEU A 77 11.28 5.20 3.29
N GLN A 78 11.48 6.05 4.30
CA GLN A 78 10.60 7.19 4.56
C GLN A 78 10.56 8.15 3.36
N SER A 79 11.72 8.49 2.79
CA SER A 79 11.81 9.35 1.61
C SER A 79 11.09 8.74 0.40
N TYR A 80 11.23 7.44 0.18
CA TYR A 80 10.51 6.73 -0.89
C TYR A 80 8.99 6.83 -0.73
N MET A 81 8.51 6.51 0.47
CA MET A 81 7.08 6.51 0.75
C MET A 81 6.53 7.94 0.68
N HIS A 82 7.23 8.92 1.25
CA HIS A 82 6.84 10.33 1.19
C HIS A 82 6.71 10.81 -0.26
N GLY A 83 7.74 10.60 -1.10
CA GLY A 83 7.68 11.00 -2.50
C GLY A 83 6.58 10.28 -3.30
N SER A 84 6.30 9.02 -2.98
CA SER A 84 5.19 8.26 -3.59
C SER A 84 3.84 8.88 -3.22
N TYR A 85 3.64 9.23 -1.95
CA TYR A 85 2.41 9.89 -1.49
C TYR A 85 2.27 11.34 -1.98
N ASP A 86 3.35 12.10 -2.14
CA ASP A 86 3.32 13.44 -2.72
C ASP A 86 2.73 13.41 -4.15
N VAL A 87 3.18 12.45 -4.97
CA VAL A 87 2.64 12.26 -6.32
C VAL A 87 1.17 11.83 -6.25
N MET A 88 0.83 10.84 -5.41
CA MET A 88 -0.55 10.36 -5.30
C MET A 88 -1.51 11.45 -4.83
N TYR A 89 -1.15 12.23 -3.82
CA TYR A 89 -1.98 13.34 -3.34
C TYR A 89 -2.11 14.46 -4.37
N THR A 90 -1.06 14.72 -5.14
CA THR A 90 -1.13 15.69 -6.24
C THR A 90 -2.15 15.24 -7.30
N LEU A 91 -2.08 13.97 -7.70
CA LEU A 91 -2.99 13.39 -8.69
C LEU A 91 -4.43 13.34 -8.17
N ASP A 92 -4.65 12.91 -6.92
CA ASP A 92 -5.96 12.88 -6.28
C ASP A 92 -6.57 14.29 -6.21
N ALA A 93 -5.78 15.30 -5.83
CA ALA A 93 -6.24 16.69 -5.81
C ALA A 93 -6.61 17.22 -7.21
N MET A 94 -5.87 16.82 -8.25
CA MET A 94 -6.18 17.18 -9.64
C MET A 94 -7.46 16.51 -10.12
N GLU A 95 -7.63 15.21 -9.83
CA GLU A 95 -8.85 14.46 -10.13
C GLU A 95 -10.06 15.08 -9.42
N ALA A 96 -9.94 15.34 -8.12
CA ALA A 96 -10.99 15.97 -7.34
C ALA A 96 -11.41 17.32 -7.93
N LYS A 97 -10.46 18.19 -8.33
CA LYS A 97 -10.77 19.46 -9.01
C LYS A 97 -11.53 19.24 -10.32
N ALA A 98 -11.12 18.27 -11.13
CA ALA A 98 -11.77 17.96 -12.40
C ALA A 98 -13.21 17.45 -12.21
N ILE A 99 -13.44 16.60 -11.21
CA ILE A 99 -14.75 16.03 -10.90
C ILE A 99 -15.67 17.05 -10.20
N LEU A 100 -15.13 17.92 -9.35
CA LEU A 100 -15.89 18.96 -8.68
C LEU A 100 -16.48 19.98 -9.66
N ALA A 101 -15.86 20.18 -10.82
CA ALA A 101 -16.39 21.02 -11.90
C ALA A 101 -17.56 20.37 -12.68
N GLN A 102 -17.80 19.06 -12.50
CA GLN A 102 -18.85 18.32 -13.22
C GLN A 102 -20.25 18.53 -12.62
N ASN A 103 -21.28 18.11 -13.36
CA ASN A 103 -22.65 18.11 -12.86
C ASN A 103 -22.90 17.03 -11.79
N ASN A 104 -24.04 17.12 -11.11
CA ASN A 104 -24.39 16.24 -10.00
C ASN A 104 -24.54 14.76 -10.42
N ASP A 105 -24.96 14.48 -11.65
CA ASP A 105 -25.15 13.10 -12.11
C ASP A 105 -23.82 12.39 -12.32
N VAL A 106 -22.81 13.09 -12.83
CA VAL A 106 -21.43 12.58 -12.93
C VAL A 106 -20.85 12.34 -11.53
N LYS A 107 -20.98 13.32 -10.62
CA LYS A 107 -20.46 13.21 -9.24
C LYS A 107 -21.04 12.02 -8.48
N LYS A 108 -22.35 11.78 -8.61
CA LYS A 108 -23.03 10.62 -7.99
C LYS A 108 -22.53 9.29 -8.53
N LYS A 109 -22.16 9.22 -9.81
CA LYS A 109 -21.58 8.01 -10.41
C LYS A 109 -20.12 7.80 -9.99
N TRP A 110 -19.36 8.89 -9.86
CA TRP A 110 -17.94 8.87 -9.53
C TRP A 110 -17.68 8.45 -8.08
N PHE A 111 -18.29 9.14 -7.12
CA PHE A 111 -17.99 8.94 -5.71
C PHE A 111 -18.76 7.78 -5.09
N ARG A 112 -18.16 7.17 -4.08
CA ARG A 112 -18.79 6.21 -3.17
C ARG A 112 -18.60 6.70 -1.74
N LYS A 113 -19.55 6.35 -0.87
CA LYS A 113 -19.46 6.62 0.57
C LYS A 113 -18.99 5.35 1.26
N ILE A 114 -17.91 5.47 2.01
CA ILE A 114 -17.43 4.42 2.91
C ILE A 114 -17.84 4.83 4.32
N GLU A 115 -18.44 3.90 5.07
CA GLU A 115 -18.88 4.11 6.45
C GLU A 115 -18.45 2.93 7.30
N ASN A 116 -18.22 3.19 8.59
CA ASN A 116 -17.95 2.14 9.55
C ASN A 116 -19.28 1.63 10.13
N TYR A 117 -19.40 0.32 10.25
CA TYR A 117 -20.49 -0.33 10.95
C TYR A 117 -19.89 -1.39 11.88
N TYR A 118 -20.44 -1.49 13.09
CA TYR A 118 -19.96 -2.42 14.09
C TYR A 118 -20.82 -3.68 14.04
N VAL A 119 -20.17 -4.81 13.79
CA VAL A 119 -20.78 -6.13 13.85
C VAL A 119 -20.22 -6.91 15.02
N ARG A 120 -21.04 -7.79 15.60
CA ARG A 120 -20.56 -8.72 16.62
C ARG A 120 -19.68 -9.76 15.94
N ASP A 121 -18.45 -9.92 16.43
CA ASP A 121 -17.62 -11.04 16.01
C ASP A 121 -18.29 -12.35 16.44
N THR A 122 -18.29 -13.33 15.53
CA THR A 122 -18.91 -14.65 15.75
C THR A 122 -17.89 -15.68 16.22
N ARG A 123 -16.62 -15.28 16.35
CA ARG A 123 -15.55 -16.10 16.92
C ARG A 123 -15.47 -15.97 18.43
#